data_AF-A0A2W5M1L3-F1
#
_entry.id   AF-A0A2W5M1L3-F1
#
_cell.length_a   1.000
_cell.length_b   1.000
_cell.length_c   1.000
_cell.angle_alpha   90.00
_cell.angle_beta   90.00
_cell.angle_gamma   90.00
#
_symmetry.space_group_name_H-M   'P 1'
#
loop_
_entity.id
_entity.type
_entity.pdbx_description
1 polymer ?
#
loop_
_entity_poly.entity_id
_entity_poly.type
_entity_poly.pdbx_seq_one_letter_code
_entity_poly.pdbx_strand_id
1 'polypeptide(L)'
;MTLFARLSILAVAILLAAPVAAAPVKQTVVAAKVGRSNVQIRIVVHPQADFCTKALAEKIRARARELGEAHVRQNLKTLIAKAGTDASGPTQFFGVAFLAGCPKDGSAWVAFPAEGKDKTVSRYAPELGWSPMMKL
;
A
#
# COMPACT_ATOMS: atom_id res chain seq x y z
N MET A 1 -47.49 -41.08 18.63
CA MET A 1 -46.09 -41.48 18.40
C MET A 1 -45.92 -41.79 16.91
N THR A 2 -45.12 -40.95 16.25
CA THR A 2 -44.23 -41.21 15.08
C THR A 2 -44.72 -41.84 13.77
N LEU A 3 -44.07 -41.34 12.70
CA LEU A 3 -43.83 -41.90 11.36
C LEU A 3 -44.91 -41.53 10.32
N PHE A 4 -44.65 -40.93 9.15
CA PHE A 4 -43.52 -40.77 8.21
C PHE A 4 -43.76 -39.41 7.46
N ALA A 5 -42.83 -38.69 6.83
CA ALA A 5 -41.96 -39.15 5.75
C ALA A 5 -40.90 -38.09 5.38
N ARG A 6 -39.64 -38.56 5.34
CA ARG A 6 -38.71 -38.44 4.20
C ARG A 6 -38.34 -37.02 3.73
N LEU A 7 -37.30 -36.50 4.37
CA LEU A 7 -35.97 -36.36 3.76
C LEU A 7 -35.98 -36.35 2.21
N SER A 8 -36.04 -35.16 1.62
CA SER A 8 -35.72 -34.93 0.21
C SER A 8 -34.72 -33.78 0.12
N ILE A 9 -33.43 -34.14 0.17
CA ILE A 9 -32.40 -33.69 -0.78
C ILE A 9 -32.40 -32.17 -1.02
N LEU A 10 -31.71 -31.35 -0.22
CA LEU A 10 -30.26 -31.12 -0.31
C LEU A 10 -29.71 -31.37 -1.73
N ALA A 11 -30.05 -30.50 -2.69
CA ALA A 11 -29.32 -30.43 -3.95
C ALA A 11 -29.23 -28.98 -4.46
N VAL A 12 -28.02 -28.44 -4.29
CA VAL A 12 -27.29 -27.72 -5.34
C VAL A 12 -27.98 -26.49 -5.94
N ALA A 13 -27.88 -25.36 -5.23
CA ALA A 13 -27.79 -24.05 -5.89
C ALA A 13 -26.84 -23.10 -5.13
N ILE A 14 -25.74 -23.66 -4.56
CA ILE A 14 -24.57 -22.85 -4.17
C ILE A 14 -23.66 -22.82 -5.40
N LEU A 15 -24.06 -22.11 -6.45
CA LEU A 15 -23.29 -22.02 -7.70
C LEU A 15 -23.10 -20.57 -8.20
N LEU A 16 -23.22 -19.59 -7.31
CA LEU A 16 -22.95 -18.19 -7.65
C LEU A 16 -22.12 -17.44 -6.59
N ALA A 17 -21.35 -18.15 -5.77
CA ALA A 17 -20.15 -17.56 -5.16
C ALA A 17 -19.02 -17.58 -6.20
N ALA A 18 -19.23 -16.91 -7.33
CA ALA A 18 -18.13 -16.60 -8.23
C ALA A 18 -17.12 -15.81 -7.39
N PRO A 19 -15.85 -16.25 -7.28
CA PRO A 19 -14.83 -15.35 -6.79
C PRO A 19 -14.80 -14.23 -7.81
N VAL A 20 -15.29 -13.05 -7.42
CA VAL A 20 -14.95 -11.81 -8.12
C VAL A 20 -13.44 -11.87 -8.19
N ALA A 21 -12.90 -12.11 -9.39
CA ALA A 21 -11.48 -12.20 -9.61
C ALA A 21 -10.93 -10.85 -9.16
N ALA A 22 -10.40 -10.80 -7.93
CA ALA A 22 -9.79 -9.62 -7.38
C ALA A 22 -8.65 -9.30 -8.33
N ALA A 23 -8.81 -8.22 -9.09
CA ALA A 23 -7.77 -7.75 -9.99
C ALA A 23 -6.46 -7.72 -9.18
N PRO A 24 -5.36 -8.29 -9.70
CA PRO A 24 -4.13 -8.40 -8.95
C PRO A 24 -3.72 -7.00 -8.48
N VAL A 25 -3.66 -6.82 -7.16
CA VAL A 25 -3.27 -5.55 -6.55
C VAL A 25 -1.83 -5.27 -6.99
N LYS A 26 -1.66 -4.26 -7.84
CA LYS A 26 -0.32 -3.88 -8.31
C LYS A 26 0.46 -3.30 -7.14
N GLN A 27 1.51 -4.02 -6.77
CA GLN A 27 2.44 -3.61 -5.72
C GLN A 27 3.84 -3.49 -6.28
N THR A 28 4.60 -2.54 -5.74
CA THR A 28 6.03 -2.41 -6.00
C THR A 28 6.77 -2.17 -4.69
N VAL A 29 8.01 -2.61 -4.64
CA VAL A 29 8.88 -2.48 -3.47
C VAL A 29 10.12 -1.71 -3.88
N VAL A 30 10.45 -0.69 -3.09
CA VAL A 30 11.64 0.13 -3.25
C VAL A 30 12.51 -0.04 -2.01
N ALA A 31 13.76 -0.46 -2.22
CA ALA A 31 14.75 -0.51 -1.15
C ALA A 31 15.42 0.86 -0.98
N ALA A 32 15.66 1.24 0.26
CA ALA A 32 16.37 2.46 0.63
C ALA A 32 17.28 2.22 1.85
N LYS A 33 18.16 3.17 2.13
CA LYS A 33 18.97 3.20 3.35
C LYS A 33 18.83 4.52 4.08
N VAL A 34 18.68 4.46 5.40
CA VAL A 34 18.74 5.62 6.29
C VAL A 34 19.86 5.39 7.29
N GLY A 35 21.00 6.04 7.07
CA GLY A 35 22.24 5.70 7.78
C GLY A 35 22.64 4.26 7.50
N ARG A 36 22.73 3.43 8.55
CA ARG A 36 23.04 2.00 8.44
C ARG A 36 21.80 1.11 8.32
N SER A 37 20.62 1.65 8.58
CA SER A 37 19.36 0.91 8.60
C SER A 37 18.85 0.68 7.18
N ASN A 38 18.45 -0.54 6.86
CA ASN A 38 17.78 -0.85 5.62
C ASN A 38 16.27 -0.53 5.75
N VAL A 39 15.70 0.01 4.70
CA VAL A 39 14.29 0.39 4.63
C VAL A 39 13.65 -0.26 3.40
N GLN A 40 12.48 -0.86 3.59
CA GLN A 40 11.68 -1.44 2.53
C GLN A 40 10.38 -0.62 2.39
N ILE A 41 10.29 0.18 1.34
CA ILE A 41 9.11 0.96 1.01
C ILE A 41 8.22 0.13 0.09
N ARG A 42 7.04 -0.26 0.58
CA ARG A 42 6.01 -0.93 -0.20
C ARG A 42 5.01 0.09 -0.71
N ILE A 43 4.70 0.06 -2.00
CA ILE A 43 3.73 0.94 -2.63
C ILE A 43 2.64 0.06 -3.23
N VAL A 44 1.42 0.27 -2.76
CA VAL A 44 0.22 -0.42 -3.24
C VAL A 44 -0.56 0.56 -4.10
N VAL A 45 -0.80 0.22 -5.36
CA VAL A 45 -1.63 1.05 -6.26
C VAL A 45 -3.09 0.70 -6.05
N HIS A 46 -3.92 1.71 -5.81
CA HIS A 46 -5.34 1.55 -5.63
C HIS A 46 -5.99 1.08 -6.93
N PRO A 47 -6.76 -0.03 -6.95
CA PRO A 47 -7.27 -0.62 -8.19
C PRO A 47 -8.13 0.34 -9.03
N GLN A 48 -8.92 1.19 -8.37
CA GLN A 48 -9.77 2.18 -9.05
C GLN A 48 -8.99 3.37 -9.65
N ALA A 49 -7.70 3.50 -9.31
CA ALA A 49 -6.81 4.55 -9.78
C ALA A 49 -5.52 3.94 -10.35
N ASP A 50 -5.64 2.84 -11.09
CA ASP A 50 -4.51 2.13 -11.71
C ASP A 50 -4.37 2.49 -13.21
N PHE A 51 -4.37 3.79 -13.51
CA PHE A 51 -4.12 4.32 -14.86
C PHE A 51 -2.69 4.87 -15.00
N CYS A 52 -1.76 4.39 -14.17
CA CYS A 52 -0.40 4.92 -14.12
C CYS A 52 0.37 4.63 -15.40
N THR A 53 0.80 5.71 -16.09
CA THR A 53 1.86 5.60 -17.09
C THR A 53 3.17 5.23 -16.40
N LYS A 54 4.13 4.68 -17.15
CA LYS A 54 5.48 4.39 -16.62
C LYS A 54 6.11 5.63 -15.96
N ALA A 55 5.95 6.80 -16.57
CA ALA A 55 6.49 8.06 -16.04
C ALA A 55 5.86 8.45 -14.70
N LEU A 56 4.54 8.33 -14.55
CA LEU A 56 3.86 8.59 -13.26
C LEU A 56 4.22 7.55 -12.21
N ALA A 57 4.35 6.28 -12.59
CA ALA A 57 4.79 5.23 -11.68
C ALA A 57 6.19 5.49 -11.11
N GLU A 58 7.15 5.95 -11.93
CA GLU A 58 8.48 6.33 -11.43
C GLU A 58 8.42 7.56 -10.50
N LYS A 59 7.58 8.57 -10.81
CA LYS A 59 7.36 9.72 -9.93
C LYS A 59 6.79 9.30 -8.57
N ILE A 60 5.82 8.38 -8.56
CA ILE A 60 5.26 7.80 -7.33
C ILE A 60 6.34 7.07 -6.52
N ARG A 61 7.16 6.23 -7.18
CA ARG A 61 8.26 5.51 -6.50
C ARG A 61 9.26 6.46 -5.87
N ALA A 62 9.68 7.49 -6.60
CA ALA A 62 10.61 8.50 -6.10
C ALA A 62 10.02 9.23 -4.88
N ARG A 63 8.76 9.66 -4.96
CA ARG A 63 8.09 10.39 -3.86
C ARG A 63 7.88 9.51 -2.63
N ALA A 64 7.40 8.28 -2.81
CA ALA A 64 7.22 7.34 -1.70
C ALA A 64 8.54 6.99 -1.03
N ARG A 65 9.62 6.87 -1.80
CA ARG A 65 10.97 6.67 -1.26
C ARG A 65 11.42 7.86 -0.41
N GLU A 66 11.31 9.08 -0.94
CA GLU A 66 11.66 10.30 -0.21
C GLU A 66 10.89 10.42 1.11
N LEU A 67 9.57 10.24 1.07
CA LEU A 67 8.70 10.31 2.24
C LEU A 67 9.00 9.18 3.23
N GLY A 68 9.27 7.96 2.75
CA GLY A 68 9.60 6.81 3.60
C GLY A 68 10.94 6.98 4.30
N GLU A 69 11.97 7.44 3.59
CA GLU A 69 13.27 7.77 4.18
C GLU A 69 13.14 8.88 5.23
N ALA A 70 12.36 9.94 4.94
CA ALA A 70 12.11 11.03 5.87
C ALA A 70 11.39 10.53 7.14
N HIS A 71 10.34 9.71 6.98
CA HIS A 71 9.60 9.13 8.09
C HIS A 71 10.51 8.27 8.98
N VAL A 72 11.31 7.37 8.39
CA VAL A 72 12.24 6.53 9.16
C VAL A 72 13.29 7.39 9.85
N ARG A 73 13.86 8.40 9.18
CA ARG A 73 14.86 9.30 9.78
C ARG A 73 14.31 10.03 11.01
N GLN A 74 13.09 10.57 10.92
CA GLN A 74 12.44 11.28 12.01
C GLN A 74 12.07 10.36 13.18
N ASN A 75 11.79 9.09 12.92
CA ASN A 75 11.29 8.14 13.92
C ASN A 75 12.31 7.06 14.30
N LEU A 76 13.56 7.16 13.85
CA LEU A 76 14.53 6.07 13.89
C LEU A 76 14.74 5.52 15.30
N LYS A 77 14.92 6.40 16.29
CA LYS A 77 15.10 6.00 17.69
C LYS A 77 13.92 5.16 18.20
N THR A 78 12.70 5.58 17.90
CA THR A 78 11.47 4.90 18.28
C THR A 78 11.32 3.56 17.56
N LEU A 79 11.63 3.51 16.26
CA LEU A 79 11.60 2.29 15.46
C LEU A 79 12.60 1.26 15.98
N ILE A 80 13.82 1.67 16.31
CA ILE A 80 14.85 0.81 16.91
C ILE A 80 14.39 0.28 18.26
N ALA A 81 13.91 1.17 19.14
CA ALA A 81 13.43 0.76 20.46
C ALA A 81 12.28 -0.25 20.39
N LYS A 82 11.35 -0.06 19.44
CA LYS A 82 10.21 -0.96 19.23
C LYS A 82 10.63 -2.30 18.60
N ALA A 83 11.55 -2.27 17.63
CA ALA A 83 11.96 -3.46 16.90
C ALA A 83 13.07 -4.26 17.61
N GLY A 84 13.80 -3.65 18.54
CA GLY A 84 14.98 -4.23 19.18
C GLY A 84 16.19 -4.36 18.24
N THR A 85 16.18 -3.71 17.08
CA THR A 85 17.25 -3.77 16.07
C THR A 85 17.31 -2.46 15.27
N ASP A 86 18.49 -2.12 14.76
CA ASP A 86 18.69 -1.03 13.79
C ASP A 86 18.46 -1.45 12.34
N ALA A 87 18.03 -2.69 12.11
CA ALA A 87 17.74 -3.25 10.79
C ALA A 87 18.90 -3.09 9.79
N SER A 88 20.16 -3.18 10.27
CA SER A 88 21.35 -3.12 9.43
C SER A 88 21.77 -4.48 8.84
N GLY A 89 21.21 -5.58 9.37
CA GLY A 89 21.49 -6.93 8.88
C GLY A 89 20.99 -7.18 7.44
N PRO A 90 21.57 -8.15 6.71
CA PRO A 90 21.31 -8.36 5.28
C PRO A 90 19.86 -8.71 4.92
N THR A 91 19.08 -9.21 5.89
CA THR A 91 17.67 -9.59 5.73
C THR A 91 16.72 -8.76 6.61
N GLN A 92 17.24 -7.75 7.30
CA GLN A 92 16.46 -6.91 8.22
C GLN A 92 16.10 -5.59 7.55
N PHE A 93 14.86 -5.16 7.72
CA PHE A 93 14.35 -3.91 7.13
C PHE A 93 13.31 -3.26 8.05
N PHE A 94 13.31 -1.93 8.10
CA PHE A 94 12.11 -1.20 8.50
C PHE A 94 11.13 -1.14 7.33
N GLY A 95 9.92 -1.68 7.53
CA GLY A 95 8.86 -1.66 6.53
C GLY A 95 8.05 -0.36 6.59
N VAL A 96 7.84 0.28 5.44
CA VAL A 96 6.99 1.46 5.30
C VAL A 96 6.02 1.22 4.15
N ALA A 97 4.71 1.31 4.41
CA ALA A 97 3.69 1.05 3.39
C ALA A 97 2.98 2.34 2.97
N PHE A 98 2.89 2.54 1.65
CA PHE A 98 2.17 3.63 1.00
C PHE A 98 1.03 3.08 0.14
N LEU A 99 -0.04 3.84 0.07
CA LEU A 99 -1.09 3.67 -0.94
C LEU A 99 -0.89 4.76 -2.00
N ALA A 100 -1.05 4.42 -3.28
CA ALA A 100 -0.89 5.38 -4.36
C ALA A 100 -1.98 5.21 -5.42
N GLY A 101 -2.13 6.20 -6.29
CA GLY A 101 -3.01 6.09 -7.45
C GLY A 101 -2.69 7.11 -8.52
N CYS A 102 -3.03 6.76 -9.75
CA CYS A 102 -3.06 7.63 -10.92
C CYS A 102 -4.47 7.60 -11.51
N PRO A 103 -5.30 8.62 -11.24
CA PRO A 103 -6.57 8.77 -11.93
C PRO A 103 -6.37 9.03 -13.43
N LYS A 104 -7.45 8.95 -14.21
CA LYS A 104 -7.42 9.14 -15.68
C LYS A 104 -7.05 10.56 -16.11
N ASP A 105 -7.14 11.53 -15.20
CA ASP A 105 -6.80 12.94 -15.44
C ASP A 105 -5.29 13.21 -15.51
N GLY A 106 -4.46 12.18 -15.33
CA GLY A 106 -2.99 12.32 -15.37
C GLY A 106 -2.38 12.88 -14.09
N SER A 107 -3.19 13.13 -13.05
CA SER A 107 -2.69 13.39 -11.71
C SER A 107 -2.15 12.09 -11.08
N ALA A 108 -1.35 12.23 -10.02
CA ALA A 108 -0.97 11.11 -9.18
C ALA A 108 -1.09 11.50 -7.71
N TRP A 109 -1.23 10.52 -6.83
CA TRP A 109 -1.23 10.76 -5.40
C TRP A 109 -0.53 9.63 -4.66
N VAL A 110 0.03 9.97 -3.50
CA VAL A 110 0.67 9.05 -2.56
C VAL A 110 0.13 9.36 -1.17
N ALA A 111 -0.29 8.32 -0.47
CA ALA A 111 -0.88 8.36 0.85
C ALA A 111 -0.04 7.55 1.85
N PHE A 112 0.13 8.10 3.05
CA PHE A 112 0.84 7.47 4.15
C PHE A 112 0.13 7.70 5.49
N PRO A 113 0.00 6.68 6.34
CA PRO A 113 0.26 5.26 6.07
C PRO A 113 -0.70 4.65 5.02
N ALA A 114 -0.32 3.52 4.42
CA ALA A 114 -1.19 2.81 3.45
C ALA A 114 -2.56 2.43 4.04
N GLU A 115 -2.63 2.21 5.35
CA GLU A 115 -3.81 1.79 6.10
C GLU A 115 -3.95 2.61 7.38
N GLY A 116 -5.17 2.68 7.94
CA GLY A 116 -5.46 3.46 9.14
C GLY A 116 -6.22 4.76 8.87
N LYS A 117 -6.57 5.45 9.96
CA LYS A 117 -7.41 6.67 9.93
C LYS A 117 -6.62 7.96 9.77
N ASP A 118 -5.36 7.99 10.19
CA ASP A 118 -4.50 9.18 10.12
C ASP A 118 -3.72 9.26 8.81
N LYS A 119 -4.41 9.01 7.69
CA LYS A 119 -3.79 9.11 6.38
C LYS A 119 -3.52 10.55 6.04
N THR A 120 -2.32 10.79 5.56
CA THR A 120 -1.93 12.02 4.91
C THR A 120 -1.69 11.71 3.42
N VAL A 121 -1.99 12.67 2.55
CA VAL A 121 -1.87 12.54 1.10
C VAL A 121 -1.05 13.69 0.53
N SER A 122 -0.16 13.35 -0.39
CA SER A 122 0.51 14.27 -1.30
C SER A 122 0.00 14.00 -2.72
N ARG A 123 -0.32 15.06 -3.45
CA ARG A 123 -0.83 15.00 -4.82
C ARG A 123 0.19 15.61 -5.78
N TYR A 124 0.33 15.01 -6.95
CA TYR A 124 1.13 15.49 -8.05
C TYR A 124 0.22 16.09 -9.12
N ALA A 125 0.56 17.30 -9.56
CA ALA A 125 0.01 17.92 -10.75
C ALA A 125 1.14 18.22 -11.76
N PRO A 126 0.94 17.96 -13.07
CA PRO A 126 1.82 18.50 -14.11
C PRO A 126 1.94 20.01 -13.90
N GLU A 127 3.13 20.59 -14.05
CA GLU A 127 3.48 22.00 -13.75
C GLU A 127 3.65 22.40 -12.27
N LEU A 128 2.85 21.88 -11.33
CA LEU A 128 2.95 22.29 -9.91
C LEU A 128 3.81 21.36 -9.05
N GLY A 129 4.10 20.15 -9.55
CA GLY A 129 4.85 19.15 -8.79
C GLY A 129 4.03 18.54 -7.66
N TRP A 130 4.72 18.12 -6.60
CA TRP A 130 4.10 17.46 -5.44
C TRP A 130 3.66 18.47 -4.39
N SER A 131 2.42 18.35 -3.92
CA SER A 131 1.97 19.07 -2.74
C SER A 131 2.66 18.54 -1.47
N PRO A 132 2.72 19.34 -0.39
CA PRO A 132 2.96 18.82 0.95
C PRO A 132 1.96 17.72 1.32
N MET A 133 2.34 16.89 2.30
CA MET A 133 1.43 15.90 2.88
C MET A 133 0.33 16.63 3.65
N MET A 134 -0.93 16.35 3.33
CA MET A 134 -2.12 16.93 3.97
C MET A 134 -2.99 15.82 4.55
N LYS A 135 -3.59 16.03 5.72
CA LYS A 135 -4.49 15.04 6.34
C LYS A 135 -5.75 14.86 5.47
N LEU A 136 -6.15 13.60 5.27
CA LEU A 136 -7.44 13.25 4.65
C LEU A 136 -8.60 13.41 5.64
#